data_AF-T1KQG6-F1
#
_entry.id   AF-T1KQG6-F1
#
_cell.length_a   1.000
_cell.length_b   1.000
_cell.length_c   1.000
_cell.angle_alpha   90.00
_cell.angle_beta   90.00
_cell.angle_gamma   90.00
#
_symmetry.space_group_name_H-M   'P 1'
#
loop_
_entity.id
_entity.type
_entity.pdbx_description
1 polymer ?
#
loop_
_entity_poly.entity_id
_entity_poly.type
_entity_poly.pdbx_seq_one_letter_code
_entity_poly.pdbx_strand_id
1 'polypeptide(L)'
;MNARSNTFEIKCAGHQINDVVSAIFHTILFYRTTGKVTYKDDISYSVGSLGYEDVQCDFIDYSYVRCASPSIINSLNSKIREFVEKLRDSREKVGTITIEFYKKKKSSGVMGFFTDSNLVWEIWNLKIICVDDRAKPEVLNLEEVILDKVISIIQIVNGARCITPQMPDRDNVDAFFDISFDDAQPYLHRIHHRIGEGPNASTNLTNNDLGLKKLIKDALAL
;
A
#
# COMPACT_ATOMS: atom_id res chain seq x y z
N MET A 1 9.08 16.03 5.41
CA MET A 1 9.01 14.64 5.92
C MET A 1 9.55 13.75 4.84
N ASN A 2 10.60 12.97 5.13
CA ASN A 2 11.04 11.92 4.21
C ASN A 2 10.02 10.78 4.30
N ALA A 3 9.62 10.22 3.15
CA ALA A 3 8.72 9.08 3.12
C ALA A 3 9.38 7.89 3.85
N ARG A 4 8.64 7.24 4.76
CA ARG A 4 9.08 6.00 5.41
C ARG A 4 8.80 4.84 4.48
N SER A 5 9.77 3.94 4.30
CA SER A 5 9.62 2.78 3.42
C SER A 5 9.89 1.50 4.18
N ASN A 6 8.92 0.59 4.15
CA ASN A 6 9.02 -0.75 4.71
C ASN A 6 8.94 -1.76 3.57
N THR A 7 9.76 -2.81 3.62
CA THR A 7 9.80 -3.84 2.59
C THR A 7 9.79 -5.22 3.24
N PHE A 8 8.86 -6.06 2.81
CA PHE A 8 8.80 -7.47 3.14
C PHE A 8 9.05 -8.30 1.89
N GLU A 9 9.64 -9.48 2.09
CA GLU A 9 9.78 -10.50 1.06
C GLU A 9 9.19 -11.81 1.58
N ILE A 10 8.34 -12.45 0.78
CA ILE A 10 7.72 -13.74 1.10
C ILE A 10 7.82 -14.65 -0.13
N LYS A 11 8.20 -15.90 0.10
CA LYS A 11 8.16 -16.99 -0.89
C LYS A 11 6.90 -17.80 -0.64
N CYS A 12 6.11 -18.09 -1.67
CA CYS A 12 4.90 -18.91 -1.53
C CYS A 12 4.49 -19.54 -2.87
N ALA A 13 3.65 -20.57 -2.80
CA ALA A 13 3.11 -21.24 -3.99
C ALA A 13 2.12 -20.34 -4.73
N GLY A 14 1.89 -20.60 -6.02
CA GLY A 14 1.06 -19.75 -6.87
C GLY A 14 -0.36 -19.57 -6.31
N HIS A 15 -0.98 -20.65 -5.85
CA HIS A 15 -2.33 -20.64 -5.29
C HIS A 15 -2.44 -19.86 -3.96
N GLN A 16 -1.37 -19.78 -3.17
CA GLN A 16 -1.31 -19.10 -1.86
C GLN A 16 -1.09 -17.58 -1.93
N ILE A 17 -0.67 -17.04 -3.08
CA ILE A 17 -0.31 -15.62 -3.21
C ILE A 17 -1.45 -14.69 -2.75
N ASN A 18 -2.70 -15.02 -3.06
CA ASN A 18 -3.84 -14.18 -2.69
C ASN A 18 -3.95 -14.05 -1.17
N ASP A 19 -3.90 -15.16 -0.44
CA ASP A 19 -3.97 -15.17 1.03
C ASP A 19 -2.83 -14.37 1.66
N VAL A 20 -1.59 -14.59 1.19
CA VAL A 20 -0.41 -13.86 1.67
C VAL A 20 -0.58 -12.35 1.47
N VAL A 21 -0.93 -11.92 0.26
CA VAL A 21 -1.06 -10.49 -0.04
C VAL A 21 -2.23 -9.88 0.71
N SER A 22 -3.36 -10.58 0.79
CA SER A 22 -4.56 -10.14 1.50
C SER A 22 -4.29 -9.98 3.00
N ALA A 23 -3.68 -10.95 3.66
CA ALA A 23 -3.35 -10.87 5.09
C ALA A 23 -2.48 -9.65 5.41
N ILE A 24 -1.46 -9.38 4.58
CA ILE A 24 -0.54 -8.26 4.79
C ILE A 24 -1.20 -6.91 4.46
N PHE A 25 -1.85 -6.78 3.31
CA PHE A 25 -2.37 -5.48 2.85
C PHE A 25 -3.61 -5.04 3.60
N HIS A 26 -4.52 -5.98 3.96
CA HIS A 26 -5.65 -5.64 4.81
C HIS A 26 -5.20 -5.22 6.21
N THR A 27 -4.18 -5.87 6.77
CA THR A 27 -3.59 -5.45 8.06
C THR A 27 -3.01 -4.04 7.99
N ILE A 28 -2.21 -3.72 6.96
CA ILE A 28 -1.63 -2.39 6.77
C ILE A 28 -2.73 -1.34 6.64
N LEU A 29 -3.75 -1.60 5.82
CA LEU A 29 -4.84 -0.67 5.58
C LEU A 29 -5.72 -0.51 6.83
N PHE A 30 -5.93 -1.57 7.61
CA PHE A 30 -6.64 -1.52 8.88
C PHE A 30 -6.00 -0.51 9.85
N TYR A 31 -4.67 -0.55 10.03
CA TYR A 31 -3.93 0.43 10.84
C TYR A 31 -3.84 1.84 10.23
N ARG A 32 -4.39 2.04 9.03
CA ARG A 32 -4.41 3.32 8.30
C ARG A 32 -5.81 3.75 7.92
N THR A 33 -6.81 3.13 8.54
CA THR A 33 -8.22 3.45 8.41
C THR A 33 -8.77 3.85 9.75
N THR A 34 -9.58 4.91 9.74
CA THR A 34 -10.35 5.34 10.91
C THR A 34 -11.83 5.25 10.59
N GLY A 35 -12.69 5.34 11.60
CA GLY A 35 -14.11 5.58 11.37
C GLY A 35 -14.35 6.98 10.81
N LYS A 36 -15.53 7.22 10.26
CA LYS A 36 -15.86 8.51 9.61
C LYS A 36 -15.62 9.69 10.54
N VAL A 37 -14.88 10.68 10.06
CA VAL A 37 -14.60 11.90 10.82
C VAL A 37 -15.73 12.89 10.57
N THR A 38 -16.37 13.33 11.65
CA THR A 38 -17.44 14.33 11.61
C THR A 38 -17.01 15.56 12.39
N TYR A 39 -16.85 16.68 11.69
CA TYR A 39 -16.50 17.96 12.30
C TYR A 39 -17.76 18.66 12.82
N LYS A 40 -17.70 19.15 14.07
CA LYS A 40 -18.76 19.99 14.65
C LYS A 40 -18.45 21.47 14.43
N ASP A 41 -17.17 21.82 14.46
CA ASP A 41 -16.60 23.13 14.15
C ASP A 41 -15.15 22.95 13.62
N ASP A 42 -14.39 24.04 13.50
CA ASP A 42 -13.04 24.03 12.91
C ASP A 42 -12.00 23.30 13.78
N ILE A 43 -12.25 23.14 15.08
CA ILE A 43 -11.31 22.58 16.06
C ILE A 43 -11.80 21.26 16.69
N SER A 44 -13.10 20.98 16.62
CA SER A 44 -13.73 19.84 17.28
C SER A 44 -14.33 18.86 16.28
N TYR A 45 -13.99 17.59 16.47
CA TYR A 45 -14.44 16.49 15.64
C TYR A 45 -14.78 15.27 16.50
N SER A 46 -15.62 14.40 15.96
CA SER A 46 -15.84 13.05 16.44
C SER A 46 -15.43 12.04 15.39
N VAL A 47 -14.91 10.91 15.83
CA VAL A 47 -14.55 9.78 14.96
C VAL A 47 -15.55 8.67 15.20
N GLY A 48 -16.19 8.20 14.13
CA GLY A 48 -17.10 7.07 14.19
C GLY A 48 -16.39 5.76 14.55
N SER A 49 -17.15 4.71 14.83
CA SER A 49 -16.61 3.38 15.04
C SER A 49 -16.20 2.74 13.71
N LEU A 50 -15.03 2.10 13.68
CA LEU A 50 -14.61 1.27 12.55
C LEU A 50 -14.91 -0.19 12.87
N GLY A 51 -15.76 -0.82 12.07
CA GLY A 51 -16.01 -2.26 12.17
C GLY A 51 -14.81 -3.08 11.68
N TYR A 52 -14.64 -4.29 12.22
CA TYR A 52 -13.62 -5.24 11.78
C TYR A 52 -14.18 -6.67 11.79
N GLU A 53 -13.53 -7.54 11.05
CA GLU A 53 -13.87 -8.97 10.98
C GLU A 53 -12.61 -9.82 10.77
N ASP A 54 -12.68 -11.06 11.25
CA ASP A 54 -11.68 -12.09 11.00
C ASP A 54 -11.97 -12.77 9.66
N VAL A 55 -10.93 -12.97 8.85
CA VAL A 55 -11.02 -13.65 7.55
C VAL A 55 -10.08 -14.84 7.55
N GLN A 56 -10.65 -16.03 7.36
CA GLN A 56 -9.91 -17.27 7.17
C GLN A 56 -9.33 -17.30 5.74
N CYS A 57 -8.05 -17.63 5.63
CA CYS A 57 -7.38 -17.88 4.36
C CYS A 57 -7.86 -19.20 3.73
N ASP A 58 -7.90 -19.26 2.39
CA ASP A 58 -8.40 -20.43 1.66
C ASP A 58 -7.33 -21.55 1.53
N PHE A 59 -6.06 -21.19 1.45
CA PHE A 59 -4.92 -22.06 1.13
C PHE A 59 -3.81 -22.07 2.19
N ILE A 60 -4.01 -21.35 3.29
CA ILE A 60 -3.09 -21.26 4.42
C ILE A 60 -3.92 -21.41 5.70
N ASP A 61 -3.45 -22.19 6.67
CA ASP A 61 -4.12 -22.30 7.97
C ASP A 61 -3.82 -21.06 8.83
N TYR A 62 -4.39 -19.93 8.41
CA TYR A 62 -4.19 -18.62 9.01
C TYR A 62 -5.47 -17.79 8.88
N SER A 63 -5.69 -16.91 9.86
CA SER A 63 -6.77 -15.92 9.86
C SER A 63 -6.17 -14.53 10.06
N TYR A 64 -6.71 -13.53 9.36
CA TYR A 64 -6.29 -12.12 9.51
C TYR A 64 -7.48 -11.20 9.78
N VAL A 65 -7.22 -10.08 10.44
CA VAL A 65 -8.21 -9.03 10.71
C VAL A 65 -8.21 -8.01 9.58
N ARG A 66 -9.38 -7.53 9.19
CA ARG A 66 -9.54 -6.42 8.24
C ARG A 66 -10.66 -5.46 8.63
N CYS A 67 -10.73 -4.30 7.98
CA CYS A 67 -11.89 -3.40 8.06
C CYS A 67 -13.15 -4.11 7.53
N ALA A 68 -14.24 -4.07 8.31
CA ALA A 68 -15.56 -4.52 7.87
C ALA A 68 -16.25 -3.43 7.03
N SER A 69 -15.65 -3.09 5.87
CA SER A 69 -16.17 -2.12 4.91
C SER A 69 -16.20 -2.73 3.51
N PRO A 70 -17.38 -3.09 2.97
CA PRO A 70 -17.48 -3.73 1.65
C PRO A 70 -16.81 -2.94 0.52
N SER A 71 -16.90 -1.61 0.56
CA SER A 71 -16.27 -0.73 -0.44
C SER A 71 -14.74 -0.75 -0.36
N ILE A 72 -14.15 -0.71 0.84
CA ILE A 72 -12.70 -0.83 1.02
C ILE A 72 -12.23 -2.22 0.58
N ILE A 73 -12.96 -3.25 1.00
CA ILE A 73 -12.69 -4.64 0.67
C ILE A 73 -12.64 -4.83 -0.85
N ASN A 74 -13.66 -4.36 -1.57
CA ASN A 74 -13.75 -4.50 -3.01
C ASN A 74 -12.63 -3.74 -3.74
N SER A 75 -12.34 -2.50 -3.30
CA SER A 75 -11.27 -1.68 -3.87
C SER A 75 -9.90 -2.36 -3.73
N LEU A 76 -9.56 -2.81 -2.52
CA LEU A 76 -8.29 -3.47 -2.24
C LEU A 76 -8.19 -4.84 -2.94
N ASN A 77 -9.21 -5.69 -2.83
CA ASN A 77 -9.21 -7.03 -3.44
C ASN A 77 -9.11 -6.97 -4.97
N SER A 78 -9.67 -5.94 -5.61
CA SER A 78 -9.52 -5.72 -7.05
C SER A 78 -8.04 -5.54 -7.44
N LYS A 79 -7.29 -4.73 -6.68
CA LYS A 79 -5.86 -4.50 -6.93
C LYS A 79 -4.99 -5.71 -6.60
N ILE A 80 -5.34 -6.44 -5.55
CA ILE A 80 -4.66 -7.70 -5.20
C ILE A 80 -4.87 -8.73 -6.31
N ARG A 81 -6.11 -8.92 -6.77
CA ARG A 81 -6.44 -9.86 -7.85
C ARG A 81 -5.65 -9.55 -9.12
N GLU A 82 -5.64 -8.27 -9.54
CA GLU A 82 -4.88 -7.81 -10.70
C GLU A 82 -3.38 -8.17 -10.60
N PHE A 83 -2.78 -7.99 -9.43
CA PHE A 83 -1.38 -8.38 -9.18
C PHE A 83 -1.18 -9.90 -9.22
N VAL A 84 -2.05 -10.66 -8.54
CA VAL A 84 -1.96 -12.12 -8.43
C VAL A 84 -2.04 -12.78 -9.81
N GLU A 85 -3.01 -12.37 -10.64
CA GLU A 85 -3.19 -12.89 -12.00
C GLU A 85 -1.92 -12.64 -12.84
N LYS A 86 -1.42 -11.41 -12.88
CA LYS A 86 -0.21 -11.05 -13.63
C LYS A 86 1.03 -11.77 -13.14
N LEU A 87 1.17 -12.01 -11.83
CA LEU A 87 2.32 -12.72 -11.27
C LEU A 87 2.28 -14.22 -11.59
N ARG A 88 1.11 -14.85 -11.52
CA ARG A 88 0.93 -16.26 -11.87
C ARG A 88 1.26 -16.53 -13.33
N ASP A 89 0.83 -15.65 -14.23
CA ASP A 89 1.06 -15.75 -15.67
C ASP A 89 2.49 -15.37 -16.09
N SER A 90 3.23 -14.71 -15.21
CA SER A 90 4.60 -14.28 -15.49
C SER A 90 5.59 -15.44 -15.53
N ARG A 91 6.60 -15.29 -16.41
CA ARG A 91 7.79 -16.15 -16.45
C ARG A 91 8.81 -15.81 -15.36
N GLU A 92 8.82 -14.56 -14.88
CA GLU A 92 9.81 -14.09 -13.91
C GLU A 92 9.56 -14.66 -12.51
N LYS A 93 8.31 -15.09 -12.23
CA LYS A 93 7.88 -15.67 -10.93
C LYS A 93 8.22 -14.79 -9.72
N VAL A 94 8.50 -13.52 -9.93
CA VAL A 94 8.76 -12.52 -8.89
C VAL A 94 7.92 -11.29 -9.19
N GLY A 95 7.37 -10.67 -8.16
CA GLY A 95 6.63 -9.42 -8.28
C GLY A 95 6.66 -8.63 -6.98
N THR A 96 6.40 -7.34 -7.06
CA THR A 96 6.23 -6.48 -5.88
C THR A 96 4.91 -5.74 -6.00
N ILE A 97 4.10 -5.82 -4.95
CA ILE A 97 2.92 -4.97 -4.78
C ILE A 97 3.22 -3.93 -3.70
N THR A 98 2.82 -2.70 -3.95
CA THR A 98 3.17 -1.54 -3.12
C THR A 98 1.91 -0.75 -2.78
N ILE A 99 1.75 -0.40 -1.50
CA ILE A 99 0.78 0.60 -1.04
C ILE A 99 1.53 1.84 -0.55
N GLU A 100 1.18 2.99 -1.11
CA GLU A 100 1.72 4.28 -0.70
C GLU A 100 0.63 5.14 -0.09
N PHE A 101 0.90 5.68 1.09
CA PHE A 101 0.06 6.68 1.73
C PHE A 101 0.62 8.07 1.45
N TYR A 102 -0.26 8.97 1.03
CA TYR A 102 0.13 10.31 0.62
C TYR A 102 -0.82 11.36 1.16
N LYS A 103 -0.41 12.63 1.05
CA LYS A 103 -1.30 13.78 1.19
C LYS A 103 -1.29 14.58 -0.10
N LYS A 104 -2.44 15.14 -0.48
CA LYS A 104 -2.53 16.10 -1.58
C LYS A 104 -1.89 17.41 -1.11
N LYS A 105 -0.99 17.96 -1.92
CA LYS A 105 -0.53 19.34 -1.69
C LYS A 105 -1.57 20.27 -2.29
N LYS A 106 -2.03 21.27 -1.52
CA LYS A 106 -2.85 22.35 -2.12
C LYS A 106 -2.04 22.99 -3.24
N SER A 107 -2.62 23.00 -4.43
CA SER A 107 -2.02 23.58 -5.61
C SER A 107 -1.82 25.08 -5.36
N SER A 108 -0.57 25.49 -5.10
CA SER A 108 -0.24 26.91 -5.00
C SER A 108 -0.09 27.43 -6.43
N GLY A 109 -1.17 27.95 -6.99
CA GLY A 109 -1.17 28.57 -8.29
C GLY A 109 -0.29 29.82 -8.28
N VAL A 110 0.96 29.69 -8.73
CA VAL A 110 1.74 30.81 -9.25
C VAL A 110 1.87 30.58 -10.75
N MET A 111 1.30 31.49 -11.55
CA MET A 111 1.51 31.58 -12.99
C MET A 111 1.11 30.35 -13.82
N GLY A 112 -0.09 29.80 -13.63
CA GLY A 112 -0.72 28.87 -14.60
C GLY A 112 -0.14 27.45 -14.68
N PHE A 113 0.89 27.11 -13.90
CA PHE A 113 1.43 25.76 -13.81
C PHE A 113 0.95 25.07 -12.53
N PHE A 114 -0.18 24.35 -12.62
CA PHE A 114 -0.59 23.46 -11.54
C PHE A 114 0.35 22.25 -11.52
N THR A 115 1.08 22.07 -10.42
CA THR A 115 1.82 20.84 -10.15
C THR A 115 1.18 20.14 -8.97
N ASP A 116 0.27 19.21 -9.26
CA ASP A 116 -0.30 18.34 -8.23
C ASP A 116 0.78 17.37 -7.79
N SER A 117 1.52 17.78 -6.76
CA SER A 117 2.53 16.93 -6.13
C SER A 117 1.93 16.29 -4.88
N ASN A 118 1.62 15.00 -4.99
CA ASN A 118 1.27 14.18 -3.84
C ASN A 118 2.52 13.98 -2.97
N LEU A 119 2.46 14.35 -1.70
CA LEU A 119 3.55 14.07 -0.75
C LEU A 119 3.31 12.69 -0.14
N VAL A 120 4.04 11.69 -0.62
CA VAL A 120 4.08 10.35 -0.04
C VAL A 120 4.79 10.43 1.32
N TRP A 121 4.16 9.87 2.36
CA TRP A 121 4.71 9.87 3.72
C TRP A 121 5.00 8.46 4.25
N GLU A 122 4.39 7.43 3.67
CA GLU A 122 4.65 6.04 4.01
C GLU A 122 4.46 5.11 2.80
N ILE A 123 5.34 4.13 2.68
CA ILE A 123 5.40 3.15 1.59
C ILE A 123 5.57 1.76 2.21
N TRP A 124 4.73 0.81 1.80
CA TRP A 124 4.89 -0.59 2.12
C TRP A 124 5.02 -1.40 0.85
N ASN A 125 6.11 -2.14 0.73
CA ASN A 125 6.39 -3.03 -0.39
C ASN A 125 6.32 -4.48 0.08
N LEU A 126 5.55 -5.30 -0.62
CA LEU A 126 5.56 -6.75 -0.45
C LEU A 126 6.08 -7.38 -1.73
N LYS A 127 7.30 -7.91 -1.66
CA LYS A 127 7.89 -8.71 -2.72
C LYS A 127 7.43 -10.16 -2.53
N ILE A 128 6.82 -10.71 -3.58
CA ILE A 128 6.43 -12.11 -3.66
C ILE A 128 7.38 -12.81 -4.63
N ILE A 129 7.91 -13.94 -4.18
CA ILE A 129 8.62 -14.90 -5.01
C ILE A 129 7.72 -16.13 -5.12
N CYS A 130 7.08 -16.30 -6.28
CA CYS A 130 6.24 -17.43 -6.59
C CYS A 130 7.13 -18.67 -6.81
N VAL A 131 6.97 -19.68 -5.96
CA VAL A 131 7.62 -20.98 -6.15
C VAL A 131 6.66 -21.94 -6.84
N ASP A 132 7.21 -22.96 -7.50
CA ASP A 132 6.43 -24.04 -8.11
C ASP A 132 5.77 -24.87 -7.01
N ASP A 133 4.51 -25.24 -7.18
CA ASP A 133 3.73 -26.10 -6.26
C ASP A 133 4.42 -27.47 -6.02
N ARG A 134 5.31 -27.90 -6.93
CA ARG A 134 6.14 -29.11 -6.78
C ARG A 134 7.30 -28.94 -5.79
N ALA A 135 7.70 -27.71 -5.47
CA ALA A 135 8.58 -27.47 -4.35
C ALA A 135 7.79 -27.80 -3.08
N LYS A 136 8.29 -28.74 -2.27
CA LYS A 136 7.54 -29.28 -1.11
C LYS A 136 6.93 -28.13 -0.27
N PRO A 137 5.59 -28.08 -0.13
CA PRO A 137 4.89 -27.08 0.68
C PRO A 137 5.34 -27.03 2.15
N GLU A 138 5.91 -28.14 2.66
CA GLU A 138 6.45 -28.30 4.02
C GLU A 138 7.60 -27.34 4.38
N VAL A 139 8.18 -26.58 3.45
CA VAL A 139 9.44 -25.84 3.67
C VAL A 139 9.25 -24.38 4.09
N LEU A 140 8.04 -23.81 4.03
CA LEU A 140 7.87 -22.35 4.18
C LEU A 140 7.10 -21.86 5.42
N ASN A 141 6.48 -22.75 6.22
CA ASN A 141 5.73 -22.42 7.45
C ASN A 141 5.04 -21.04 7.34
N LEU A 142 4.16 -20.92 6.35
CA LEU A 142 3.66 -19.62 5.89
C LEU A 142 2.81 -18.94 6.96
N GLU A 143 2.13 -19.72 7.80
CA GLU A 143 1.42 -19.26 8.97
C GLU A 143 2.35 -18.47 9.92
N GLU A 144 3.52 -19.02 10.28
CA GLU A 144 4.52 -18.31 11.08
C GLU A 144 5.12 -17.12 10.33
N VAL A 145 5.43 -17.28 9.04
CA VAL A 145 5.98 -16.18 8.23
C VAL A 145 5.02 -15.00 8.16
N ILE A 146 3.73 -15.24 7.94
CA ILE A 146 2.70 -14.20 7.90
C ILE A 146 2.54 -13.59 9.29
N LEU A 147 2.46 -14.41 10.34
CA LEU A 147 2.38 -13.95 11.73
C LEU A 147 3.53 -12.98 12.06
N ASP A 148 4.77 -13.35 11.74
CA ASP A 148 5.94 -12.52 11.96
C ASP A 148 5.85 -11.17 11.23
N LYS A 149 5.33 -11.16 10.00
CA LYS A 149 5.15 -9.91 9.23
C LYS A 149 4.00 -9.08 9.79
N VAL A 150 2.92 -9.69 10.24
CA VAL A 150 1.82 -8.99 10.93
C VAL A 150 2.34 -8.36 12.23
N ILE A 151 3.06 -9.10 13.07
CA ILE A 151 3.69 -8.57 14.28
C ILE A 151 4.63 -7.40 13.93
N SER A 152 5.43 -7.55 12.87
CA SER A 152 6.31 -6.48 12.39
C SER A 152 5.52 -5.23 11.99
N ILE A 153 4.39 -5.38 11.28
CA ILE A 153 3.49 -4.25 10.97
C ILE A 153 3.03 -3.59 12.27
N ILE A 154 2.52 -4.36 13.23
CA ILE A 154 2.02 -3.85 14.52
C ILE A 154 3.10 -3.06 15.26
N GLN A 155 4.32 -3.58 15.31
CA GLN A 155 5.45 -2.90 15.94
C GLN A 155 5.84 -1.62 15.21
N ILE A 156 5.86 -1.64 13.88
CA ILE A 156 6.17 -0.46 13.07
C ILE A 156 5.10 0.60 13.25
N VAL A 157 3.82 0.26 13.12
CA VAL A 157 2.72 1.24 13.15
C VAL A 157 2.52 1.86 14.53
N ASN A 158 2.81 1.13 15.61
CA ASN A 158 2.75 1.62 16.99
C ASN A 158 4.10 2.13 17.52
N GLY A 159 5.17 2.01 16.74
CA GLY A 159 6.51 2.42 17.17
C GLY A 159 6.63 3.94 17.27
N ALA A 160 7.46 4.44 18.19
CA ALA A 160 7.65 5.87 18.42
C ALA A 160 8.14 6.67 17.19
N ARG A 161 8.72 5.99 16.19
CA ARG A 161 9.14 6.59 14.91
C ARG A 161 8.02 6.65 13.88
N CYS A 162 6.86 6.08 14.19
CA CYS A 162 5.70 6.09 13.32
C CYS A 162 4.85 7.32 13.54
N ILE A 163 5.17 8.35 12.75
CA ILE A 163 4.42 9.60 12.72
C ILE A 163 3.39 9.49 11.60
N THR A 164 2.11 9.60 11.96
CA THR A 164 1.01 9.80 11.02
C THR A 164 0.77 11.31 10.83
N PRO A 165 0.14 11.72 9.72
CA PRO A 165 -0.29 13.11 9.57
C PRO A 165 -1.17 13.55 10.75
N GLN A 166 -0.97 14.78 11.21
CA GLN A 166 -1.87 15.40 12.20
C GLN A 166 -3.29 15.45 11.65
N MET A 167 -4.27 15.37 12.54
CA MET A 167 -5.68 15.48 12.14
C MET A 167 -5.90 16.82 11.44
N PRO A 168 -6.39 16.82 10.18
CA PRO A 168 -6.67 18.05 9.46
C PRO A 168 -7.89 18.78 10.05
N ASP A 169 -8.02 20.06 9.72
CA ASP A 169 -9.28 20.77 9.88
C ASP A 169 -10.32 20.29 8.85
N ARG A 170 -11.55 20.80 8.99
CA ARG A 170 -12.69 20.45 8.13
C ARG A 170 -12.42 20.71 6.64
N ASP A 171 -11.74 21.81 6.32
CA ASP A 171 -11.51 22.26 4.94
C ASP A 171 -10.36 21.54 4.24
N ASN A 172 -9.59 20.75 4.99
CA ASN A 172 -8.43 20.01 4.50
C ASN A 172 -8.59 18.50 4.64
N VAL A 173 -9.72 17.99 5.12
CA VAL A 173 -9.91 16.55 5.38
C VAL A 173 -9.66 15.68 4.14
N ASP A 174 -10.08 16.15 2.97
CA ASP A 174 -9.96 15.47 1.67
C ASP A 174 -8.53 15.47 1.09
N ALA A 175 -7.62 16.24 1.70
CA ALA A 175 -6.21 16.28 1.38
C ALA A 175 -5.42 15.17 2.11
N PHE A 176 -6.00 14.55 3.14
CA PHE A 176 -5.37 13.49 3.94
C PHE A 176 -6.13 12.18 3.90
N PHE A 177 -7.46 12.24 3.87
CA PHE A 177 -8.32 11.06 3.89
C PHE A 177 -9.08 10.89 2.58
N ASP A 178 -9.37 9.64 2.24
CA ASP A 178 -10.35 9.31 1.24
C ASP A 178 -11.75 9.37 1.87
N ILE A 179 -12.52 10.38 1.48
CA ILE A 179 -13.86 10.64 2.01
C ILE A 179 -14.97 9.94 1.20
N SER A 180 -14.61 9.19 0.15
CA SER A 180 -15.57 8.55 -0.75
C SER A 180 -16.22 7.27 -0.18
N PHE A 181 -15.64 6.70 0.88
CA PHE A 181 -16.16 5.53 1.58
C PHE A 181 -17.21 5.93 2.62
N ASP A 182 -18.38 5.30 2.63
CA ASP A 182 -19.50 5.73 3.49
C ASP A 182 -19.33 5.35 4.97
N ASP A 183 -18.66 4.23 5.25
CA ASP A 183 -18.60 3.56 6.55
C ASP A 183 -17.21 3.62 7.22
N ALA A 184 -16.20 4.05 6.49
CA ALA A 184 -14.82 4.11 6.94
C ALA A 184 -14.09 5.27 6.26
N GLN A 185 -12.92 5.63 6.77
CA GLN A 185 -12.16 6.76 6.26
C GLN A 185 -10.66 6.44 6.27
N PRO A 186 -10.14 5.77 5.23
CA PRO A 186 -8.72 5.50 5.09
C PRO A 186 -7.95 6.77 4.76
N TYR A 187 -6.68 6.81 5.15
CA TYR A 187 -5.76 7.79 4.56
C TYR A 187 -5.74 7.63 3.04
N LEU A 188 -5.51 8.73 2.32
CA LEU A 188 -5.30 8.69 0.88
C LEU A 188 -4.15 7.74 0.56
N HIS A 189 -4.44 6.76 -0.28
CA HIS A 189 -3.49 5.74 -0.65
C HIS A 189 -3.60 5.40 -2.14
N ARG A 190 -2.53 4.83 -2.67
CA ARG A 190 -2.52 4.24 -4.01
C ARG A 190 -1.80 2.91 -3.97
N ILE A 191 -2.34 1.95 -4.71
CA ILE A 191 -1.77 0.63 -4.84
C ILE A 191 -1.33 0.44 -6.28
N HIS A 192 -0.08 0.03 -6.43
CA HIS A 192 0.49 -0.32 -7.72
C HIS A 192 1.35 -1.55 -7.55
N HIS A 193 1.64 -2.23 -8.65
CA HIS A 193 2.44 -3.43 -8.62
C HIS A 193 3.36 -3.50 -9.84
N ARG A 194 4.39 -4.31 -9.72
CA ARG A 194 5.34 -4.61 -10.79
C ARG A 194 5.62 -6.10 -10.81
N ILE A 195 5.86 -6.62 -12.00
CA ILE A 195 6.32 -7.99 -12.22
C ILE A 195 7.81 -7.91 -12.56
N GLY A 196 8.60 -8.80 -11.99
CA GLY A 196 10.04 -8.88 -12.19
C GLY A 196 10.92 -8.21 -11.14
N GLU A 197 12.23 -8.35 -11.32
CA GLU A 197 13.28 -7.81 -10.42
C GLU A 197 13.76 -6.39 -10.77
N GLY A 198 13.14 -5.73 -11.76
CA GLY A 198 13.55 -4.38 -12.19
C GLY A 198 13.64 -3.38 -11.02
N PRO A 199 14.37 -2.27 -11.14
CA PRO A 199 14.47 -1.27 -10.07
C PRO A 199 13.09 -0.74 -9.64
N ASN A 200 12.95 -0.33 -8.37
CA ASN A 200 11.71 0.30 -7.89
C ASN A 200 11.47 1.53 -8.76
N ALA A 201 10.55 1.43 -9.72
CA ALA A 201 10.05 2.60 -10.41
C ALA A 201 9.15 3.34 -9.41
N SER A 202 9.77 3.99 -8.42
CA SER A 202 9.17 5.15 -7.78
C SER A 202 8.99 6.17 -8.91
N THR A 203 7.83 6.14 -9.55
CA THR A 203 7.44 7.09 -10.57
C THR A 203 7.33 8.47 -9.92
N ASN A 204 8.42 9.22 -9.94
CA ASN A 204 8.36 10.63 -10.28
C ASN A 204 8.10 10.70 -11.79
N LEU A 205 6.83 10.57 -12.17
CA LEU A 205 6.35 11.08 -13.45
C LEU A 205 6.29 12.60 -13.30
N THR A 206 7.42 13.26 -13.56
CA THR A 206 7.43 14.66 -13.97
C THR A 206 7.88 14.69 -15.41
N ASN A 207 7.03 15.20 -16.28
CA ASN A 207 7.31 15.48 -17.69
C ASN A 207 8.68 16.14 -17.83
N ASN A 208 9.70 15.39 -18.31
CA ASN A 208 10.94 15.86 -18.96
C ASN A 208 11.94 14.72 -19.30
N ASP A 209 11.50 13.47 -19.54
CA ASP A 209 12.41 12.34 -19.85
C ASP A 209 12.96 12.32 -21.31
N LEU A 210 12.80 13.41 -22.06
CA LEU A 210 13.46 13.59 -23.36
C LEU A 210 14.83 14.27 -23.26
N GLY A 211 15.12 14.98 -22.16
CA GLY A 211 16.38 15.71 -21.99
C GLY A 211 17.52 14.88 -21.39
N LEU A 212 17.21 13.93 -20.50
CA LEU A 212 18.23 13.22 -19.71
C LEU A 212 18.90 12.07 -20.47
N LYS A 213 18.16 11.41 -21.39
CA LYS A 213 18.72 10.36 -22.25
C LYS A 213 19.76 10.88 -23.24
N LYS A 214 19.73 12.18 -23.57
CA LYS A 214 20.70 12.82 -24.47
C LYS A 214 22.02 13.13 -23.75
N LEU A 215 21.95 13.59 -22.49
CA LEU A 215 23.14 13.92 -21.68
C LEU A 215 23.99 12.71 -21.30
N ILE A 216 23.40 11.53 -21.09
CA ILE A 216 24.17 10.32 -20.76
C ILE A 216 24.89 9.74 -21.99
N LYS A 217 24.32 9.93 -23.19
CA LYS A 217 24.93 9.46 -24.43
C LYS A 217 26.13 10.29 -24.84
N ASP A 218 26.12 11.59 -24.56
CA ASP A 218 27.20 12.51 -24.92
C ASP A 218 28.38 12.46 -23.93
N ALA A 219 28.17 11.99 -22.69
CA ALA A 219 29.24 11.80 -21.69
C ALA A 219 30.03 10.49 -21.85
N LEU A 220 29.54 9.55 -22.67
CA LEU A 220 30.21 8.28 -22.98
C LEU A 220 30.86 8.29 -24.38
N ALA A 221 30.85 9.44 -25.06
CA ALA A 221 31.42 9.64 -26.39
C ALA A 221 32.63 10.60 -26.39
N LEU A 222 33.28 10.79 -25.23
CA LEU A 222 34.52 11.56 -25.06
C LEU A 222 35.59 10.71 -24.36
#